data_AF-A0AA40KSU0-F1
#
_entry.id   AF-A0AA40KSU0-F1
#
_cell.length_a   1.000
_cell.length_b   1.000
_cell.length_c   1.000
_cell.angle_alpha   90.00
_cell.angle_beta   90.00
_cell.angle_gamma   90.00
#
_symmetry.space_group_name_H-M   'P 1'
#
loop_
_entity.id
_entity.type
_entity.pdbx_description
1 polymer ?
#
loop_
_entity_poly.entity_id
_entity_poly.type
_entity_poly.pdbx_seq_one_letter_code
_entity_poly.pdbx_strand_id
1 'polypeptide(L)'
;MNLSIQWTRWILKPIGIWPNALDTSVTKKYFSRLINAICYSLLFFLLVPCSLYLVLEVKDVYNRIKLFGPLSFCVMAFLKYYLLILHEDDIRECVKRIEWDWKNVTYIQDRELMITYANFGRKLVVICAFFMYSGFAFYYIAIPISVGRIPAEGANVTFIPAVYPFSRFIVDTRYSPVNEIVFSLQLMAGCLMHSITSAACSLAAVFAVHTCGQMEVLMSWLKHLIDGRSDMYNIVDNRIASVVRQHVRILKCVRISDFGNIKTVVLPF
;
A
#
# COMPACT_ATOMS: atom_id res chain seq x y z
N MET A 1 6.12 18.85 3.93
CA MET A 1 5.24 18.00 3.11
C MET A 1 6.01 16.88 2.39
N ASN A 2 6.82 17.18 1.36
CA ASN A 2 7.50 16.13 0.56
C ASN A 2 8.28 15.11 1.41
N LEU A 3 8.93 15.57 2.48
CA LEU A 3 9.67 14.72 3.42
C LEU A 3 8.85 13.54 3.97
N SER A 4 7.55 13.74 4.25
CA SER A 4 6.69 12.74 4.89
C SER A 4 6.02 11.77 3.91
N ILE A 5 5.69 12.22 2.69
CA ILE A 5 4.76 11.48 1.81
C ILE A 5 5.34 11.11 0.44
N GLN A 6 6.58 11.52 0.11
CA GLN A 6 7.15 11.34 -1.23
C GLN A 6 7.20 9.87 -1.66
N TRP A 7 7.70 8.98 -0.81
CA TRP A 7 7.82 7.56 -1.12
C TRP A 7 6.46 6.89 -1.30
N THR A 8 5.54 7.12 -0.37
CA THR A 8 4.15 6.67 -0.46
C THR A 8 3.51 7.15 -1.77
N ARG A 9 3.72 8.42 -2.14
CA ARG A 9 3.23 8.97 -3.42
C ARG A 9 3.80 8.24 -4.64
N TRP A 10 5.10 7.91 -4.63
CA TRP A 10 5.74 7.20 -5.74
C TRP A 10 5.21 5.78 -5.91
N ILE A 11 4.78 5.11 -4.83
CA ILE A 11 4.17 3.78 -4.89
C ILE A 11 2.70 3.87 -5.33
N LEU A 12 1.93 4.82 -4.81
CA LEU A 12 0.49 4.93 -5.06
C LEU A 12 0.14 5.47 -6.46
N LYS A 13 0.98 6.34 -7.04
CA LYS A 13 0.69 6.97 -8.34
C LYS A 13 0.61 5.97 -9.50
N PRO A 14 1.58 5.06 -9.68
CA PRO A 14 1.55 4.09 -10.78
C PRO A 14 0.34 3.14 -10.74
N ILE A 15 -0.15 2.81 -9.54
CA ILE A 15 -1.31 1.92 -9.34
C ILE A 15 -2.66 2.67 -9.36
N GLY A 16 -2.67 3.97 -9.67
CA GLY A 16 -3.89 4.75 -9.85
C GLY A 16 -4.59 5.22 -8.58
N ILE A 17 -3.97 5.01 -7.41
CA ILE A 17 -4.59 5.24 -6.08
C ILE A 17 -4.25 6.61 -5.49
N TRP A 18 -3.17 7.26 -5.92
CA TRP A 18 -2.77 8.53 -5.33
C TRP A 18 -3.90 9.57 -5.46
N PRO A 19 -4.33 10.20 -4.35
CA PRO A 19 -5.49 11.07 -4.36
C PRO A 19 -5.25 12.26 -5.28
N ASN A 20 -6.17 12.43 -6.23
CA ASN A 20 -6.25 13.56 -7.13
C ASN A 20 -6.58 14.88 -6.37
N ALA A 21 -6.26 16.04 -6.95
CA ALA A 21 -6.76 17.31 -6.42
C ALA A 21 -8.29 17.39 -6.62
N LEU A 22 -8.99 18.21 -5.83
CA LEU A 22 -10.45 18.38 -6.01
C LEU A 22 -10.79 18.92 -7.40
N ASP A 23 -9.97 19.83 -7.93
CA ASP A 23 -10.14 20.48 -9.24
C ASP A 23 -9.50 19.67 -10.40
N THR A 24 -9.41 18.35 -10.24
CA THR A 24 -8.75 17.49 -11.23
C THR A 24 -9.59 17.38 -12.50
N SER A 25 -8.94 17.59 -13.65
CA SER A 25 -9.57 17.50 -14.97
C SER A 25 -10.24 16.14 -15.21
N VAL A 26 -11.32 16.16 -15.99
CA VAL A 26 -12.06 14.97 -16.40
C VAL A 26 -11.13 13.91 -17.02
N THR A 27 -10.16 14.33 -17.83
CA THR A 27 -9.15 13.46 -18.45
C THR A 27 -8.32 12.67 -17.44
N LYS A 28 -7.87 13.31 -16.34
CA LYS A 28 -7.10 12.63 -15.29
C LYS A 28 -7.94 11.62 -14.52
N LYS A 29 -9.23 11.89 -14.33
CA LYS A 29 -10.17 10.94 -13.72
C LYS A 29 -10.36 9.70 -14.61
N TYR A 30 -10.56 9.89 -15.92
CA TYR A 30 -10.63 8.77 -16.87
C TYR A 30 -9.35 7.93 -16.88
N PHE A 31 -8.18 8.57 -16.86
CA PHE A 31 -6.91 7.88 -16.83
C PHE A 31 -6.73 7.02 -15.56
N SER A 32 -7.10 7.54 -14.38
CA SER A 32 -7.09 6.77 -13.12
C SER A 32 -8.06 5.58 -13.18
N ARG A 33 -9.27 5.77 -13.74
CA ARG A 33 -10.24 4.66 -13.94
C ARG A 33 -9.70 3.57 -14.86
N LEU A 34 -9.00 3.96 -15.94
CA LEU A 34 -8.35 3.02 -16.86
C LEU A 34 -7.25 2.21 -16.16
N ILE A 35 -6.38 2.88 -15.38
CA ILE A 35 -5.36 2.19 -14.57
C ILE A 35 -6.02 1.18 -13.63
N ASN A 36 -7.10 1.58 -12.94
CA ASN A 36 -7.80 0.69 -12.01
C ASN A 36 -8.40 -0.53 -12.73
N ALA A 37 -8.97 -0.34 -13.91
CA ALA A 37 -9.49 -1.45 -14.73
C ALA A 37 -8.36 -2.43 -15.13
N ILE A 38 -7.20 -1.91 -15.56
CA ILE A 38 -6.02 -2.72 -15.89
C ILE A 38 -5.53 -3.49 -14.66
N CYS A 39 -5.44 -2.83 -13.50
CA CYS A 39 -5.01 -3.46 -12.26
C CYS A 39 -5.95 -4.59 -11.83
N TYR A 40 -7.26 -4.37 -11.85
CA TYR A 40 -8.23 -5.43 -11.58
C TYR A 40 -8.13 -6.59 -12.57
N SER A 41 -7.93 -6.28 -13.86
CA SER A 41 -7.79 -7.31 -14.90
C SER A 41 -6.57 -8.20 -14.63
N LEU A 42 -5.44 -7.61 -14.23
CA LEU A 42 -4.23 -8.37 -13.84
C LEU A 42 -4.46 -9.23 -12.58
N LEU A 43 -5.19 -8.73 -11.59
CA LEU A 43 -5.51 -9.49 -10.39
C LEU A 43 -6.45 -10.67 -10.69
N PHE A 44 -7.50 -10.45 -11.49
CA PHE A 44 -8.40 -11.52 -11.93
C PHE A 44 -7.69 -12.55 -12.81
N PHE A 45 -6.74 -12.12 -13.65
CA PHE A 45 -5.89 -13.00 -14.45
C PHE A 45 -5.06 -13.97 -13.60
N LEU A 46 -4.68 -13.61 -12.36
CA LEU A 46 -4.08 -14.54 -11.42
C LEU A 46 -5.12 -15.41 -10.72
N LEU A 47 -6.17 -14.78 -10.21
CA LEU A 47 -7.13 -15.43 -9.31
C LEU A 47 -7.97 -16.49 -10.02
N VAL A 48 -8.54 -16.19 -11.19
CA VAL A 48 -9.49 -17.07 -11.87
C VAL A 48 -8.82 -18.36 -12.36
N PRO A 49 -7.70 -18.33 -13.11
CA PRO A 49 -7.06 -19.54 -13.62
C PRO A 49 -6.49 -20.40 -12.50
N CYS A 50 -5.92 -19.77 -11.47
CA CYS A 50 -5.38 -20.49 -10.32
C CYS A 50 -6.48 -21.16 -9.48
N SER A 51 -7.63 -20.51 -9.32
CA SER A 51 -8.78 -21.09 -8.62
C SER A 51 -9.38 -22.27 -9.41
N LEU A 52 -9.52 -22.13 -10.73
CA LEU A 52 -9.97 -23.22 -11.59
C LEU A 52 -9.01 -24.42 -11.54
N TYR A 53 -7.70 -24.16 -11.58
CA TYR A 53 -6.69 -25.21 -11.44
C TYR A 53 -6.83 -25.94 -10.09
N LEU A 54 -6.97 -25.19 -8.99
CA LEU A 54 -7.15 -25.76 -7.66
C LEU A 54 -8.39 -26.68 -7.56
N VAL A 55 -9.52 -26.25 -8.13
CA VAL A 55 -10.80 -26.97 -8.04
C VAL A 55 -10.85 -28.16 -8.99
N LEU A 56 -10.38 -28.00 -10.23
CA LEU A 56 -10.61 -28.97 -11.31
C LEU A 56 -9.42 -29.90 -11.57
N GLU A 57 -8.19 -29.48 -11.26
CA GLU A 57 -6.97 -30.20 -11.65
C GLU A 57 -6.19 -30.75 -10.45
N VAL A 58 -6.26 -30.10 -9.28
CA VAL A 58 -5.55 -30.57 -8.08
C VAL A 58 -6.37 -31.65 -7.36
N LYS A 59 -5.91 -32.90 -7.44
CA LYS A 59 -6.50 -34.04 -6.71
C LYS A 59 -5.88 -34.28 -5.34
N ASP A 60 -4.58 -33.99 -5.21
CA ASP A 60 -3.81 -34.24 -3.99
C ASP A 60 -3.98 -33.11 -2.95
N VAL A 61 -4.25 -33.50 -1.70
CA VAL A 61 -4.51 -32.57 -0.58
C VAL A 61 -3.26 -31.74 -0.26
N TYR A 62 -2.06 -32.33 -0.35
CA TYR A 62 -0.82 -31.62 -0.07
C TYR A 62 -0.59 -30.46 -1.07
N ASN A 63 -0.77 -30.72 -2.36
CA ASN A 63 -0.70 -29.68 -3.38
C ASN A 63 -1.79 -28.60 -3.24
N ARG A 64 -2.99 -28.95 -2.74
CA ARG A 64 -4.03 -27.94 -2.42
C ARG A 64 -3.59 -27.01 -1.30
N ILE A 65 -3.01 -27.56 -0.23
CA ILE A 65 -2.51 -26.77 0.91
C ILE A 65 -1.38 -25.84 0.46
N LYS A 66 -0.46 -26.31 -0.40
CA LYS A 66 0.64 -25.50 -0.92
C LYS A 66 0.16 -24.27 -1.70
N LEU A 67 -0.93 -24.38 -2.45
CA LEU A 67 -1.52 -23.29 -3.25
C LEU A 67 -2.38 -22.32 -2.44
N PHE A 68 -2.78 -22.70 -1.23
CA PHE A 68 -3.56 -21.85 -0.35
C PHE A 68 -2.83 -20.56 0.01
N GLY A 69 -1.52 -20.63 0.26
CA GLY A 69 -0.68 -19.46 0.56
C GLY A 69 -0.74 -18.40 -0.56
N PRO A 70 -0.29 -18.71 -1.79
CA PRO A 70 -0.38 -17.80 -2.92
C PRO A 70 -1.80 -17.27 -3.19
N LEU A 71 -2.81 -18.14 -3.18
CA LEU A 71 -4.20 -17.72 -3.40
C LEU A 71 -4.70 -16.75 -2.32
N SER A 72 -4.41 -17.02 -1.06
CA SER A 72 -4.78 -16.12 0.05
C SER A 72 -4.09 -14.75 -0.12
N PHE A 73 -2.84 -14.71 -0.55
CA PHE A 73 -2.13 -13.47 -0.84
C PHE A 73 -2.76 -12.70 -2.00
N CYS A 74 -3.17 -13.39 -3.07
CA CYS A 74 -3.86 -12.77 -4.19
C CYS A 74 -5.22 -12.17 -3.79
N VAL A 75 -6.02 -12.91 -3.02
CA VAL A 75 -7.30 -12.42 -2.47
C VAL A 75 -7.09 -11.22 -1.56
N MET A 76 -6.07 -11.26 -0.68
CA MET A 76 -5.71 -10.12 0.15
C MET A 76 -5.32 -8.91 -0.69
N ALA A 77 -4.50 -9.07 -1.73
CA ALA A 77 -4.12 -7.97 -2.63
C ALA A 77 -5.35 -7.35 -3.31
N PHE A 78 -6.31 -8.18 -3.75
CA PHE A 78 -7.57 -7.72 -4.31
C PHE A 78 -8.38 -6.88 -3.31
N LEU A 79 -8.56 -7.40 -2.09
CA LEU A 79 -9.29 -6.70 -1.02
C LEU A 79 -8.60 -5.39 -0.63
N LYS A 80 -7.27 -5.40 -0.46
CA LYS A 80 -6.49 -4.19 -0.19
C LYS A 80 -6.68 -3.15 -1.29
N TYR A 81 -6.64 -3.56 -2.55
CA TYR A 81 -6.82 -2.64 -3.67
C TYR A 81 -8.22 -2.04 -3.70
N TYR A 82 -9.25 -2.86 -3.48
CA TYR A 82 -10.62 -2.40 -3.35
C TYR A 82 -10.78 -1.38 -2.23
N LEU A 83 -10.26 -1.67 -1.03
CA LEU A 83 -10.34 -0.76 0.11
C LEU A 83 -9.57 0.54 -0.14
N LEU A 84 -8.40 0.48 -0.79
CA LEU A 84 -7.65 1.69 -1.18
C LEU A 84 -8.45 2.61 -2.12
N ILE A 85 -9.23 2.04 -3.03
CA ILE A 85 -10.12 2.80 -3.92
C ILE A 85 -11.34 3.33 -3.16
N LEU A 86 -11.97 2.50 -2.33
CA LEU A 86 -13.15 2.87 -1.54
C LEU A 86 -12.86 4.05 -0.61
N HIS A 87 -11.64 4.10 -0.08
CA HIS A 87 -11.20 5.08 0.92
C HIS A 87 -10.31 6.18 0.34
N GLU A 88 -10.39 6.42 -0.98
CA GLU A 88 -9.62 7.48 -1.65
C GLU A 88 -9.82 8.85 -0.96
N ASP A 89 -11.06 9.17 -0.56
CA ASP A 89 -11.38 10.45 0.07
C ASP A 89 -10.84 10.57 1.49
N ASP A 90 -10.86 9.49 2.27
CA ASP A 90 -10.23 9.43 3.59
C ASP A 90 -8.71 9.62 3.48
N ILE A 91 -8.07 8.93 2.52
CA ILE A 91 -6.64 9.07 2.22
C ILE A 91 -6.33 10.52 1.81
N ARG A 92 -7.16 11.12 0.94
CA ARG A 92 -7.02 12.51 0.49
C ARG A 92 -7.07 13.47 1.66
N GLU A 93 -8.04 13.31 2.56
CA GLU A 93 -8.21 14.14 3.74
C GLU A 93 -7.01 14.03 4.69
N CYS A 94 -6.51 12.82 4.94
CA CYS A 94 -5.28 12.61 5.72
C CYS A 94 -4.07 13.30 5.10
N VAL A 95 -3.86 13.17 3.78
CA VAL A 95 -2.75 13.83 3.07
C VAL A 95 -2.87 15.35 3.16
N LYS A 96 -4.08 15.91 3.01
CA LYS A 96 -4.32 17.36 3.16
C LYS A 96 -4.01 17.85 4.57
N ARG A 97 -4.32 17.07 5.60
CA ARG A 97 -4.00 17.42 7.00
C ARG A 97 -2.51 17.45 7.24
N ILE A 98 -1.79 16.44 6.76
CA ILE A 98 -0.32 16.42 6.82
C ILE A 98 0.24 17.68 6.15
N GLU A 99 -0.24 18.01 4.95
CA GLU A 99 0.16 19.22 4.24
C GLU A 99 -0.14 20.50 5.03
N TRP A 100 -1.34 20.58 5.60
CA TRP A 100 -1.76 21.71 6.42
C TRP A 100 -0.87 21.87 7.66
N ASP A 101 -0.57 20.78 8.39
CA ASP A 101 0.30 20.82 9.57
C ASP A 101 1.71 21.30 9.18
N TRP A 102 2.24 20.82 8.05
CA TRP A 102 3.54 21.29 7.54
C TRP A 102 3.56 22.76 7.14
N LYS A 103 2.43 23.29 6.66
CA LYS A 103 2.32 24.70 6.25
C LYS A 103 2.12 25.63 7.44
N ASN A 104 1.45 25.15 8.49
CA ASN A 104 1.05 25.96 9.64
C ASN A 104 1.91 25.74 10.88
N VAL A 105 2.99 24.95 10.80
CA VAL A 105 3.96 24.86 11.89
C VAL A 105 4.71 26.19 12.05
N THR A 106 4.47 26.85 13.18
CA THR A 106 5.03 28.18 13.48
C THR A 106 6.30 28.10 14.32
N TYR A 107 6.38 27.11 15.21
CA TYR A 107 7.43 26.99 16.20
C TYR A 107 8.60 26.14 15.66
N ILE A 108 9.82 26.63 15.85
CA ILE A 108 11.04 25.97 15.33
C ILE A 108 11.19 24.58 15.93
N GLN A 109 10.99 24.46 17.25
CA GLN A 109 11.10 23.18 17.97
C GLN A 109 10.04 22.17 17.51
N ASP A 110 8.83 22.62 17.19
CA ASP A 110 7.78 21.74 16.64
C ASP A 110 8.14 21.27 15.23
N ARG A 111 8.73 22.15 14.42
CA ARG A 111 9.21 21.80 13.08
C ARG A 111 10.32 20.76 13.11
N GLU A 112 11.27 20.89 14.03
CA GLU A 112 12.33 19.90 14.25
C GLU A 112 11.77 18.54 14.67
N LEU A 113 10.76 18.55 15.54
CA LEU A 113 10.06 17.35 15.97
C LEU A 113 9.34 16.68 14.78
N MET A 114 8.59 17.46 13.98
CA MET A 114 7.94 16.97 12.78
C MET A 114 8.92 16.39 11.75
N ILE A 115 10.10 17.00 11.57
CA ILE A 115 11.17 16.48 10.71
C ILE A 115 11.68 15.13 11.21
N THR A 116 11.89 15.01 12.52
CA THR A 116 12.36 13.77 13.16
C THR A 116 11.39 12.63 12.91
N TYR A 117 10.10 12.84 13.19
CA TYR A 117 9.05 11.85 12.94
C TYR A 117 8.89 11.55 11.44
N ALA A 118 8.94 12.54 10.56
CA ALA A 118 8.87 12.30 9.12
C ALA A 118 10.05 11.46 8.60
N ASN A 119 11.27 11.67 9.11
CA ASN A 119 12.42 10.84 8.78
C ASN A 119 12.26 9.41 9.28
N PHE A 120 11.70 9.22 10.48
CA PHE A 120 11.38 7.89 11.01
C PHE A 120 10.35 7.18 10.13
N GLY A 121 9.26 7.84 9.78
CA GLY A 121 8.23 7.29 8.89
C GLY A 121 8.80 6.93 7.51
N ARG A 122 9.67 7.77 6.95
CA ARG A 122 10.37 7.47 5.69
C ARG A 122 11.20 6.18 5.77
N LYS A 123 11.93 5.98 6.88
CA LYS A 123 12.71 4.75 7.10
C LYS A 123 11.79 3.53 7.14
N LEU A 124 10.65 3.60 7.84
CA LEU A 124 9.68 2.51 7.88
C LEU A 124 9.13 2.16 6.49
N VAL A 125 8.79 3.17 5.68
CA VAL A 125 8.31 2.96 4.31
C VAL A 125 9.37 2.27 3.44
N VAL A 126 10.63 2.71 3.52
CA VAL A 126 11.74 2.12 2.76
C VAL A 126 11.99 0.67 3.19
N ILE A 127 12.00 0.39 4.49
CA ILE A 127 12.18 -0.97 5.02
C ILE A 127 11.03 -1.88 4.58
N CYS A 128 9.79 -1.42 4.68
CA CYS A 128 8.62 -2.17 4.23
C CYS A 128 8.69 -2.47 2.74
N ALA A 129 8.98 -1.46 1.91
CA ALA A 129 9.13 -1.65 0.47
C ALA A 129 10.26 -2.63 0.13
N PHE A 130 11.40 -2.53 0.81
CA PHE A 130 12.52 -3.45 0.62
C PHE A 130 12.08 -4.91 0.85
N PHE A 131 11.51 -5.23 2.02
CA PHE A 131 11.07 -6.60 2.30
C PHE A 131 10.00 -7.10 1.32
N MET A 132 9.04 -6.26 0.95
CA MET A 132 8.00 -6.61 -0.02
C MET A 132 8.59 -6.92 -1.40
N TYR A 133 9.45 -6.05 -1.94
CA TYR A 133 10.05 -6.28 -3.26
C TYR A 133 11.11 -7.38 -3.26
N SER A 134 11.79 -7.63 -2.13
CA SER A 134 12.64 -8.82 -1.97
C SER A 134 11.82 -10.11 -2.07
N GLY A 135 10.63 -10.16 -1.45
CA GLY A 135 9.71 -11.28 -1.61
C GLY A 135 9.29 -11.49 -3.06
N PHE A 136 8.93 -10.40 -3.76
CA PHE A 136 8.64 -10.43 -5.20
C PHE A 136 9.81 -11.00 -6.01
N ALA A 137 11.01 -10.45 -5.84
CA ALA A 137 12.20 -10.90 -6.57
C ALA A 137 12.52 -12.37 -6.28
N PHE A 138 12.35 -12.82 -5.04
CA PHE A 138 12.57 -14.22 -4.68
C PHE A 138 11.57 -15.15 -5.40
N TYR A 139 10.26 -14.90 -5.26
CA TYR A 139 9.24 -15.81 -5.78
C TYR A 139 9.09 -15.75 -7.31
N TYR A 140 9.21 -14.58 -7.92
CA TYR A 140 8.92 -14.39 -9.35
C TYR A 140 10.16 -14.35 -10.25
N ILE A 141 11.36 -14.18 -9.68
CA ILE A 141 12.59 -14.08 -10.46
C ILE A 141 13.56 -15.19 -10.06
N ALA A 142 13.98 -15.24 -8.81
CA ALA A 142 15.01 -16.19 -8.35
C ALA A 142 14.55 -17.64 -8.52
N ILE A 143 13.37 -18.01 -8.01
CA ILE A 143 12.85 -19.39 -8.14
C ILE A 143 12.71 -19.82 -9.61
N PRO A 144 12.02 -19.07 -10.50
CA PRO A 144 11.91 -19.48 -11.90
C PRO A 144 13.27 -19.60 -12.62
N ILE A 145 14.23 -18.73 -12.34
CA ILE A 145 15.57 -18.81 -12.91
C ILE A 145 16.31 -20.06 -12.42
N SER A 146 16.22 -20.37 -11.11
CA SER A 146 16.87 -21.55 -10.53
C SER A 146 16.27 -22.87 -11.00
N VAL A 147 14.95 -22.92 -11.18
CA VAL A 147 14.25 -24.13 -11.65
C VAL A 147 14.41 -24.32 -13.16
N GLY A 148 14.44 -23.23 -13.94
CA GLY A 148 14.50 -23.28 -15.39
C GLY A 148 13.22 -23.87 -16.02
N ARG A 149 13.33 -24.36 -17.25
CA ARG A 149 12.22 -25.04 -17.94
C ARG A 149 12.12 -26.49 -17.49
N ILE A 150 10.90 -26.95 -17.21
CA ILE A 150 10.61 -28.32 -16.81
C ILE A 150 9.89 -29.09 -17.93
N PRO A 151 10.08 -30.42 -18.04
CA PRO A 151 9.37 -31.22 -19.03
C PRO A 151 7.88 -31.32 -18.70
N ALA A 152 7.04 -31.26 -19.73
CA ALA A 152 5.60 -31.52 -19.61
C ALA A 152 5.33 -33.02 -19.52
N GLU A 153 4.55 -33.45 -18.53
CA GLU A 153 4.09 -34.84 -18.47
C GLU A 153 3.28 -35.20 -19.72
N GLY A 154 3.65 -36.30 -20.37
CA GLY A 154 2.97 -36.82 -21.56
C GLY A 154 3.21 -36.03 -22.85
N ALA A 155 4.17 -35.08 -22.88
CA ALA A 155 4.51 -34.33 -24.09
C ALA A 155 6.03 -34.09 -24.19
N ASN A 156 6.57 -34.11 -25.42
CA ASN A 156 7.98 -33.81 -25.66
C ASN A 156 8.25 -32.28 -25.76
N VAL A 157 7.76 -31.53 -24.77
CA VAL A 157 7.90 -30.07 -24.69
C VAL A 157 8.33 -29.66 -23.28
N THR A 158 9.01 -28.51 -23.17
CA THR A 158 9.43 -27.93 -21.88
C THR A 158 8.87 -26.52 -21.71
N PHE A 159 8.54 -26.17 -20.48
CA PHE A 159 7.86 -24.91 -20.16
C PHE A 159 8.40 -24.29 -18.87
N ILE A 160 8.28 -22.96 -18.74
CA ILE A 160 8.63 -22.23 -17.53
C ILE A 160 7.48 -22.42 -16.53
N PRO A 161 7.75 -22.96 -15.33
CA PRO A 161 6.72 -23.09 -14.31
C PRO A 161 6.31 -21.70 -13.79
N ALA A 162 5.00 -21.47 -13.77
CA ALA A 162 4.43 -20.22 -13.29
C ALA A 162 4.23 -20.27 -11.76
N VAL A 163 4.37 -19.12 -11.09
CA VAL A 163 4.16 -19.01 -9.63
C VAL A 163 2.71 -19.33 -9.26
N TYR A 164 1.77 -18.87 -10.09
CA TYR A 164 0.37 -19.24 -10.00
C TYR A 164 0.07 -20.27 -11.09
N PRO A 165 -0.36 -21.49 -10.75
CA PRO A 165 -0.80 -22.44 -11.75
C PRO A 165 -1.90 -21.85 -12.64
N PHE A 166 -1.85 -22.18 -13.92
CA PHE A 166 -2.82 -21.72 -14.90
C PHE A 166 -3.59 -22.92 -15.43
N SER A 167 -4.92 -22.89 -15.28
CA SER A 167 -5.74 -24.04 -15.66
C SER A 167 -5.72 -24.28 -17.17
N ARG A 168 -5.51 -25.55 -17.55
CA ARG A 168 -5.54 -26.00 -18.96
C ARG A 168 -6.91 -25.86 -19.62
N PHE A 169 -7.96 -25.71 -18.81
CA PHE A 169 -9.32 -25.44 -19.29
C PHE A 169 -9.49 -24.04 -19.90
N ILE A 170 -8.60 -23.10 -19.56
CA ILE A 170 -8.57 -21.78 -20.21
C ILE A 170 -7.59 -21.82 -21.39
N VAL A 171 -6.33 -22.16 -21.12
CA VAL A 171 -5.29 -22.29 -22.14
C VAL A 171 -4.20 -23.22 -21.65
N ASP A 172 -3.61 -24.00 -22.57
CA ASP A 172 -2.49 -24.87 -22.24
C ASP A 172 -1.17 -24.08 -22.24
N THR A 173 -0.67 -23.76 -21.04
CA THR A 173 0.55 -22.96 -20.86
C THR A 173 1.84 -23.77 -21.02
N ARG A 174 1.77 -25.04 -21.46
CA ARG A 174 2.96 -25.87 -21.71
C ARG A 174 3.61 -25.57 -23.06
N TYR A 175 2.87 -24.91 -23.97
CA TYR A 175 3.32 -24.64 -25.33
C TYR A 175 3.73 -23.17 -25.51
N SER A 176 4.77 -22.95 -26.31
CA SER A 176 5.20 -21.62 -26.74
C SER A 176 4.30 -21.13 -27.89
N PRO A 177 3.96 -19.83 -27.99
CA PRO A 177 4.41 -18.69 -27.15
C PRO A 177 3.55 -18.43 -25.90
N VAL A 178 2.53 -19.25 -25.65
CA VAL A 178 1.57 -19.03 -24.56
C VAL A 178 2.27 -19.04 -23.19
N ASN A 179 3.20 -19.97 -22.98
CA ASN A 179 3.96 -20.07 -21.74
C ASN A 179 4.67 -18.75 -21.38
N GLU A 180 5.41 -18.18 -22.33
CA GLU A 180 6.17 -16.95 -22.13
C GLU A 180 5.26 -15.73 -21.88
N ILE A 181 4.14 -15.65 -22.60
CA ILE A 181 3.16 -14.57 -22.44
C ILE A 181 2.51 -14.63 -21.05
N VAL A 182 2.03 -15.82 -20.64
CA VAL A 182 1.41 -15.99 -19.33
C VAL A 182 2.40 -15.72 -18.21
N PHE A 183 3.62 -16.23 -18.31
CA PHE A 183 4.67 -15.95 -17.33
C PHE A 183 4.94 -14.44 -17.18
N SER A 184 5.02 -13.73 -18.30
CA SER A 184 5.24 -12.26 -18.31
C SER A 184 4.08 -11.50 -17.67
N LEU A 185 2.84 -11.89 -17.98
CA LEU A 185 1.65 -11.29 -17.36
C LEU A 185 1.58 -11.58 -15.85
N GLN A 186 1.96 -12.79 -15.42
CA GLN A 186 2.03 -13.11 -14.00
C GLN A 186 3.12 -12.33 -13.28
N LEU A 187 4.25 -12.05 -13.92
CA LEU A 187 5.31 -11.20 -13.37
C LEU A 187 4.78 -9.77 -13.15
N MET A 188 4.06 -9.21 -14.11
CA MET A 188 3.42 -7.89 -13.98
C MET A 188 2.37 -7.87 -12.86
N ALA A 189 1.51 -8.87 -12.81
CA ALA A 189 0.49 -8.99 -11.77
C ALA A 189 1.12 -9.23 -10.37
N GLY A 190 2.21 -9.98 -10.30
CA GLY A 190 3.03 -10.16 -9.09
C GLY A 190 3.60 -8.84 -8.58
N CYS A 191 4.20 -8.05 -9.47
CA CYS A 191 4.71 -6.71 -9.14
C CYS A 191 3.58 -5.80 -8.63
N LEU A 192 2.40 -5.85 -9.27
CA LEU A 192 1.22 -5.11 -8.84
C LEU A 192 0.76 -5.51 -7.42
N MET A 193 0.62 -6.81 -7.12
CA MET A 193 0.20 -7.27 -5.78
C MET A 193 1.14 -6.79 -4.67
N HIS A 194 2.46 -6.85 -4.91
CA HIS A 194 3.45 -6.37 -3.95
C HIS A 194 3.44 -4.84 -3.84
N SER A 195 3.19 -4.13 -4.94
CA SER A 195 3.03 -2.66 -4.95
C SER A 195 1.78 -2.22 -4.17
N ILE A 196 0.65 -2.91 -4.32
CA ILE A 196 -0.60 -2.67 -3.57
C ILE A 196 -0.36 -2.86 -2.07
N THR A 197 0.30 -3.95 -1.70
CA THR A 197 0.56 -4.23 -0.28
C THR A 197 1.56 -3.23 0.31
N SER A 198 2.60 -2.86 -0.42
CA SER A 198 3.55 -1.81 -0.04
C SER A 198 2.86 -0.44 0.09
N ALA A 199 1.93 -0.11 -0.81
CA ALA A 199 1.11 1.10 -0.76
C ALA A 199 0.29 1.16 0.54
N ALA A 200 -0.45 0.09 0.85
CA ALA A 200 -1.23 -0.04 2.08
C ALA A 200 -0.37 0.17 3.34
N CYS A 201 0.73 -0.57 3.45
CA CYS A 201 1.62 -0.49 4.61
C CYS A 201 2.28 0.90 4.73
N SER A 202 2.68 1.49 3.60
CA SER A 202 3.32 2.82 3.60
C SER A 202 2.36 3.94 4.03
N LEU A 203 1.09 3.88 3.63
CA LEU A 203 0.07 4.81 4.10
C LEU A 203 -0.10 4.72 5.62
N ALA A 204 -0.27 3.51 6.15
CA ALA A 204 -0.43 3.31 7.59
C ALA A 204 0.78 3.78 8.38
N ALA A 205 2.00 3.44 7.93
CA ALA A 205 3.23 3.90 8.58
C ALA A 205 3.31 5.44 8.61
N VAL A 206 3.05 6.11 7.49
CA VAL A 206 3.12 7.57 7.41
C VAL A 206 2.04 8.23 8.28
N PHE A 207 0.81 7.74 8.25
CA PHE A 207 -0.28 8.32 9.03
C PHE A 207 -0.10 8.11 10.54
N ALA A 208 0.29 6.90 10.95
CA ALA A 208 0.58 6.60 12.34
C ALA A 208 1.74 7.47 12.86
N VAL A 209 2.86 7.49 12.14
CA VAL A 209 4.05 8.25 12.56
C VAL A 209 3.79 9.76 12.56
N HIS A 210 3.06 10.30 11.57
CA HIS A 210 2.68 11.72 11.58
C HIS A 210 1.81 12.05 12.78
N THR A 211 0.82 11.20 13.08
CA THR A 211 -0.06 11.37 14.25
C THR A 211 0.73 11.32 15.55
N CYS A 212 1.67 10.39 15.72
CA CYS A 212 2.59 10.37 16.86
C CYS A 212 3.40 11.66 16.97
N GLY A 213 3.91 12.18 15.85
CA GLY A 213 4.61 13.46 15.84
C GLY A 213 3.73 14.63 16.29
N GLN A 214 2.46 14.68 15.85
CA GLN A 214 1.52 15.71 16.30
C GLN A 214 1.16 15.58 17.79
N MET A 215 1.09 14.35 18.32
CA MET A 215 0.89 14.10 19.76
C MET A 215 2.07 14.59 20.59
N GLU A 216 3.30 14.37 20.15
CA GLU A 216 4.49 14.91 20.81
C GLU A 216 4.54 16.44 20.79
N VAL A 217 4.15 17.07 19.67
CA VAL A 217 3.96 18.53 19.63
C VAL A 217 2.96 18.98 20.69
N LEU A 218 1.80 18.32 20.78
CA LEU A 218 0.79 18.62 21.79
C LEU A 218 1.33 18.43 23.22
N MET A 219 2.09 17.37 23.49
CA MET A 219 2.72 17.12 24.79
C MET A 219 3.75 18.20 25.13
N SER A 220 4.52 18.67 24.15
CA SER A 220 5.42 19.83 24.32
C SER A 220 4.64 21.08 24.72
N TRP A 221 3.50 21.35 24.08
CA TRP A 221 2.66 22.50 24.43
C TRP A 221 2.06 22.41 25.82
N LEU A 222 1.65 21.22 26.24
CA LEU A 222 1.14 20.97 27.60
C LEU A 222 2.23 21.20 28.68
N LYS A 223 3.47 20.79 28.42
CA LYS A 223 4.60 21.02 29.34
C LYS A 223 4.88 22.50 29.56
N HIS A 224 4.67 23.33 28.53
CA HIS A 224 4.88 24.78 28.58
C HIS A 224 3.58 25.57 28.83
N LEU A 225 2.51 24.91 29.29
CA LEU A 225 1.20 25.54 29.44
C LEU A 225 1.14 26.60 30.54
N ILE A 226 1.88 26.41 31.63
CA ILE A 226 1.94 27.34 32.77
C ILE A 226 3.13 28.28 32.61
N ASP A 227 4.34 27.70 32.63
CA ASP A 227 5.61 28.46 32.63
C ASP A 227 5.89 29.19 31.31
N GLY A 228 5.24 28.75 30.23
CA GLY A 228 5.41 29.35 28.91
C GLY A 228 6.65 28.85 28.21
N ARG A 229 6.74 29.24 26.95
CA ARG A 229 7.91 29.10 26.08
C ARG A 229 8.04 30.41 25.33
N SER A 230 9.27 30.83 25.03
CA SER A 230 9.56 32.12 24.41
C SER A 230 8.91 32.33 23.03
N ASP A 231 8.56 31.25 22.33
CA ASP A 231 7.88 31.28 21.04
C ASP A 231 6.34 31.19 21.16
N MET A 232 5.79 30.90 22.34
CA MET A 232 4.35 30.74 22.58
C MET A 232 3.65 32.04 22.99
N TYR A 233 2.31 32.03 22.99
CA TYR A 233 1.51 33.12 23.55
C TYR A 233 1.79 33.32 25.04
N ASN A 234 2.04 34.57 25.45
CA ASN A 234 2.26 34.92 26.85
C ASN A 234 1.02 34.62 27.73
N ILE A 235 -0.18 34.81 27.18
CA ILE A 235 -1.45 34.61 27.88
C ILE A 235 -1.78 33.11 27.95
N VAL A 236 -2.03 32.61 29.17
CA VAL A 236 -2.38 31.19 29.44
C VAL A 236 -3.62 30.76 28.67
N ASP A 237 -4.69 31.58 28.65
CA ASP A 237 -5.94 31.26 27.94
C ASP A 237 -5.72 31.01 26.44
N ASN A 238 -4.84 31.79 25.80
CA ASN A 238 -4.48 31.58 24.40
C ASN A 238 -3.71 30.28 24.18
N ARG A 239 -2.86 29.89 25.14
CA ARG A 239 -2.17 28.59 25.12
C ARG A 239 -3.15 27.43 25.29
N ILE A 240 -4.10 27.53 26.24
CA ILE A 240 -5.17 26.54 26.41
C ILE A 240 -5.98 26.39 25.12
N ALA A 241 -6.40 27.51 24.51
CA ALA A 241 -7.14 27.48 23.25
C ALA A 241 -6.36 26.78 22.12
N SER A 242 -5.05 27.00 22.03
CA SER A 242 -4.19 26.32 21.04
C SER A 242 -4.05 24.83 21.32
N VAL A 243 -3.84 24.43 22.58
CA VAL A 243 -3.81 23.01 22.99
C VAL A 243 -5.12 22.30 22.66
N VAL A 244 -6.27 22.88 23.00
CA VAL A 244 -7.59 22.30 22.71
C VAL A 244 -7.80 22.17 21.19
N ARG A 245 -7.49 23.21 20.41
CA ARG A 245 -7.59 23.16 18.94
C ARG A 245 -6.73 22.05 18.35
N GLN A 246 -5.50 21.91 18.82
CA GLN A 246 -4.57 20.89 18.34
C GLN A 246 -5.02 19.48 18.75
N HIS A 247 -5.46 19.29 19.99
CA HIS A 247 -6.01 18.02 20.46
C HIS A 247 -7.22 17.57 19.61
N VAL A 248 -8.17 18.47 19.35
CA VAL A 248 -9.33 18.17 18.49
C VAL A 248 -8.91 17.81 17.06
N ARG A 249 -7.88 18.48 16.50
CA ARG A 249 -7.35 18.15 15.17
C ARG A 249 -6.76 16.74 15.13
N ILE A 250 -5.97 16.39 16.13
CA ILE A 250 -5.37 15.05 16.24
C ILE A 250 -6.47 14.00 16.37
N LEU A 251 -7.45 14.20 17.26
CA LEU A 251 -8.60 13.29 17.39
C LEU A 251 -9.36 13.09 16.07
N LYS A 252 -9.55 14.17 15.30
CA LYS A 252 -10.18 14.05 13.97
C LYS A 252 -9.30 13.27 12.99
N CYS A 253 -7.96 13.40 13.05
CA CYS A 253 -7.06 12.65 12.19
C CYS A 253 -7.05 11.16 12.57
N VAL A 254 -6.94 10.89 13.87
CA VAL A 254 -7.03 9.53 14.45
C VAL A 254 -8.35 8.88 14.08
N ARG A 255 -9.47 9.59 14.13
CA ARG A 255 -10.78 9.01 13.73
C ARG A 255 -10.80 8.55 12.28
N ILE A 256 -10.17 9.30 11.36
CA ILE A 256 -10.11 8.95 9.94
C ILE A 256 -9.16 7.75 9.75
N SER A 257 -8.07 7.66 10.53
CA SER A 257 -7.12 6.55 10.46
C SER A 257 -7.58 5.26 11.18
N ASP A 258 -8.22 5.38 12.35
CA ASP A 258 -8.57 4.29 13.27
C ASP A 258 -10.03 3.83 13.18
N PHE A 259 -10.99 4.76 13.11
CA PHE A 259 -12.43 4.46 13.15
C PHE A 259 -13.08 4.39 11.77
N GLY A 260 -12.36 4.75 10.72
CA GLY A 260 -12.80 4.62 9.34
C GLY A 260 -12.38 3.28 8.76
N ASN A 261 -11.17 3.20 8.21
CA ASN A 261 -11.08 2.47 6.95
C ASN A 261 -9.65 2.16 6.45
N ILE A 262 -8.60 2.71 7.08
CA ILE A 262 -7.20 2.46 6.65
C ILE A 262 -6.58 1.28 7.42
N LYS A 263 -7.03 1.02 8.66
CA LYS A 263 -6.65 -0.19 9.40
C LYS A 263 -7.13 -1.47 8.69
N THR A 264 -8.33 -1.45 8.12
CA THR A 264 -8.90 -2.56 7.32
C THR A 264 -8.12 -2.77 6.02
N VAL A 265 -7.54 -1.72 5.44
CA VAL A 265 -6.62 -1.81 4.28
C VAL A 265 -5.31 -2.54 4.66
N VAL A 266 -4.84 -2.43 5.90
CA VAL A 266 -3.54 -2.97 6.32
C VAL A 266 -3.66 -4.37 6.90
N LEU A 267 -4.71 -4.61 7.68
CA LEU A 267 -5.06 -5.88 8.31
C LEU A 267 -6.42 -6.37 7.80
N PRO A 268 -6.53 -6.85 6.54
CA PRO A 268 -7.81 -7.36 6.07
C PRO A 268 -8.26 -8.64 6.78
N PHE A 269 -7.37 -9.32 7.53
CA PHE A 269 -7.65 -10.48 8.38
C PHE A 269 -6.64 -10.52 9.53
#